data_AF-W8RRI0-F1
#
_entry.id   AF-W8RRI0-F1
#
_cell.length_a   1.000
_cell.length_b   1.000
_cell.length_c   1.000
_cell.angle_alpha   90.00
_cell.angle_beta   90.00
_cell.angle_gamma   90.00
#
_symmetry.space_group_name_H-M   'P 1'
#
loop_
_entity.id
_entity.type
_entity.pdbx_description
1 polymer ?
#
loop_
_entity_poly.entity_id
_entity_poly.type
_entity_poly.pdbx_seq_one_letter_code
_entity_poly.pdbx_strand_id
1 'polypeptide(L)'
;MGRTYLPSASHALLNGVSQIFLQANPVCGLLILVTISLYAPSLLLGSLLGLLSGTFTARCLGYERHDIESGLYGYNSTLLGLLITLVLGPSALALLLVALAGALSSLLQKRLLRTMREHGGPAVFTLAFVLFGWLVLAVAGMLDSVAEARGYGSSLDGWSAIGAMASGMGQVMFLGEPAAGLCLLLAVLIADRRAGLWALCGSAIGVYCALLTGVTESQALAGLAGYNPALAALALSQVHRSALMPALGIALAIVCKLVFDQWGMPALTMPFILSCWIVALGTRLTQRRVYIQPA
;
A
#
# COMPACT_ATOMS: atom_id res chain seq x y z
N MET A 1 23.49 28.97 18.94
CA MET A 1 22.38 28.08 19.37
C MET A 1 21.42 27.91 18.20
N GLY A 2 21.61 26.86 17.40
CA GLY A 2 20.72 26.56 16.29
C GLY A 2 19.40 26.01 16.83
N ARG A 3 18.28 26.68 16.57
CA ARG A 3 16.95 26.09 16.76
C ARG A 3 16.83 24.92 15.79
N THR A 4 17.10 23.71 16.26
CA THR A 4 16.63 22.49 15.60
C THR A 4 15.11 22.53 15.65
N TYR A 5 14.49 22.94 14.55
CA TYR A 5 13.06 22.75 14.33
C TYR A 5 12.80 21.25 14.35
N LEU A 6 12.38 20.72 15.51
CA LEU A 6 11.77 19.40 15.57
C LEU A 6 10.50 19.48 14.72
N PRO A 7 10.36 18.70 13.64
CA PRO A 7 9.05 18.52 13.03
C PRO A 7 8.08 18.08 14.12
N SER A 8 6.94 18.75 14.23
CA SER A 8 5.99 18.45 15.29
C SER A 8 5.52 16.99 15.20
N ALA A 9 5.07 16.42 16.32
CA ALA A 9 4.59 15.04 16.34
C ALA A 9 3.54 14.73 15.25
N SER A 10 2.77 15.74 14.82
CA SER A 10 1.82 15.65 13.71
C SER A 10 2.47 15.42 12.35
N HIS A 11 3.67 15.96 12.08
CA HIS A 11 4.38 15.69 10.83
C HIS A 11 4.72 14.20 10.67
N ALA A 12 5.25 13.58 11.72
CA ALA A 12 5.57 12.15 11.71
C ALA A 12 4.32 11.27 11.50
N LEU A 13 3.20 11.64 12.12
CA LEU A 13 1.94 10.92 11.98
C LEU A 13 1.35 11.07 10.58
N LEU A 14 1.29 12.29 10.04
CA LEU A 14 0.77 12.55 8.69
C LEU A 14 1.67 11.92 7.63
N ASN A 15 3.00 11.99 7.79
CA ASN A 15 3.92 11.25 6.93
C ASN A 15 3.70 9.74 7.06
N GLY A 16 3.43 9.25 8.27
CA GLY A 16 3.07 7.85 8.50
C GLY A 16 1.86 7.40 7.68
N VAL A 17 0.86 8.26 7.51
CA VAL A 17 -0.29 7.95 6.64
C VAL A 17 0.09 8.05 5.16
N SER A 18 0.81 9.09 4.75
CA SER A 18 1.18 9.30 3.34
C SER A 18 2.15 8.24 2.81
N GLN A 19 2.93 7.60 3.68
CA GLN A 19 3.85 6.52 3.33
C GLN A 19 3.13 5.25 2.85
N ILE A 20 1.81 5.11 3.06
CA ILE A 20 1.00 4.08 2.39
C ILE A 20 1.16 4.16 0.87
N PHE A 21 1.26 5.37 0.33
CA PHE A 21 1.52 5.66 -1.08
C PHE A 21 2.97 6.07 -1.34
N LEU A 22 3.90 5.69 -0.46
CA LEU A 22 5.33 6.00 -0.56
C LEU A 22 5.59 7.51 -0.68
N GLN A 23 4.76 8.34 -0.03
CA GLN A 23 4.93 9.78 0.04
C GLN A 23 5.37 10.16 1.44
N ALA A 24 6.39 11.03 1.57
CA ALA A 24 6.73 11.69 2.82
C ALA A 24 6.19 13.13 2.80
N ASN A 25 4.87 13.27 2.73
CA ASN A 25 4.20 14.56 2.55
C ASN A 25 2.98 14.67 3.51
N PRO A 26 3.00 15.61 4.48
CA PRO A 26 1.94 15.70 5.48
C PRO A 26 0.59 16.16 4.91
N VAL A 27 0.58 16.94 3.83
CA VAL A 27 -0.67 17.34 3.16
C VAL A 27 -1.33 16.12 2.52
N CYS A 28 -0.55 15.27 1.85
CA CYS A 28 -1.05 13.99 1.34
C CYS A 28 -1.61 13.13 2.47
N GLY A 29 -0.90 13.02 3.59
CA GLY A 29 -1.35 12.27 4.76
C GLY A 29 -2.68 12.78 5.32
N LEU A 30 -2.85 14.10 5.40
CA LEU A 30 -4.09 14.72 5.85
C LEU A 30 -5.25 14.43 4.89
N LEU A 31 -5.02 14.56 3.58
CA LEU A 31 -6.04 14.26 2.57
C LEU A 31 -6.45 12.78 2.58
N ILE A 32 -5.50 11.87 2.85
CA ILE A 32 -5.80 10.45 3.05
C ILE A 32 -6.70 10.24 4.28
N LEU A 33 -6.38 10.87 5.43
CA LEU A 33 -7.23 10.79 6.62
C LEU A 33 -8.64 11.36 6.40
N VAL A 34 -8.74 12.49 5.69
CA VAL A 34 -10.04 13.08 5.29
C VAL A 34 -10.81 12.09 4.41
N THR A 35 -10.14 11.44 3.46
CA THR A 35 -10.76 10.44 2.59
C THR A 35 -11.30 9.25 3.40
N ILE A 36 -10.52 8.70 4.34
CA ILE A 36 -10.99 7.63 5.22
C ILE A 36 -12.20 8.11 6.05
N SER A 37 -12.16 9.33 6.58
CA SER A 37 -13.25 9.90 7.37
C SER A 37 -14.55 10.03 6.57
N LEU A 38 -14.46 10.41 5.29
CA LEU A 38 -15.63 10.63 4.43
C LEU A 38 -16.24 9.33 3.90
N TYR A 39 -15.40 8.37 3.48
CA TYR A 39 -15.86 7.19 2.74
C TYR A 39 -15.78 5.88 3.52
N ALA A 40 -15.09 5.86 4.67
CA ALA A 40 -15.00 4.69 5.53
C ALA A 40 -14.88 5.07 7.03
N PRO A 41 -15.82 5.87 7.58
CA PRO A 41 -15.72 6.40 8.95
C PRO A 41 -15.60 5.30 10.02
N SER A 42 -16.16 4.12 9.79
CA SER A 42 -16.04 2.96 10.68
C SER A 42 -14.60 2.45 10.81
N LEU A 43 -13.77 2.64 9.79
CA LEU A 43 -12.36 2.19 9.77
C LEU A 43 -11.40 3.24 10.34
N LEU A 44 -11.85 4.49 10.47
CA LEU A 44 -11.02 5.63 10.89
C LEU A 44 -10.36 5.37 12.26
N LEU A 45 -11.13 4.90 13.24
CA LEU A 45 -10.63 4.66 14.59
C LEU A 45 -9.50 3.61 14.60
N GLY A 46 -9.68 2.51 13.86
CA GLY A 46 -8.65 1.49 13.69
C GLY A 46 -7.40 2.04 13.02
N SER A 47 -7.56 2.81 11.94
CA SER A 47 -6.43 3.41 11.22
C SER A 47 -5.59 4.36 12.09
N LEU A 48 -6.26 5.19 12.92
CA LEU A 48 -5.61 6.15 13.81
C LEU A 48 -4.94 5.44 14.98
N LEU A 49 -5.59 4.45 15.58
CA LEU A 49 -5.00 3.67 16.67
C LEU A 49 -3.78 2.88 16.19
N GLY A 50 -3.84 2.28 15.01
CA GLY A 50 -2.71 1.59 14.39
C GLY A 50 -1.54 2.54 14.12
N LEU A 51 -1.81 3.70 13.51
CA LEU A 51 -0.84 4.76 13.25
C LEU A 51 -0.12 5.19 14.54
N LEU A 52 -0.91 5.51 15.58
CA LEU A 52 -0.42 5.96 16.88
C LEU A 52 0.41 4.86 17.54
N SER A 53 -0.09 3.62 17.56
CA SER A 53 0.62 2.48 18.17
C SER A 53 1.99 2.27 17.53
N GLY A 54 2.07 2.12 16.21
CA GLY A 54 3.35 1.86 15.52
C GLY A 54 4.37 2.99 15.70
N THR A 55 3.90 4.24 15.58
CA THR A 55 4.74 5.44 15.75
C THR A 55 5.19 5.61 17.19
N PHE A 56 4.31 5.38 18.16
CA PHE A 56 4.62 5.49 19.59
C PHE A 56 5.58 4.40 20.03
N THR A 57 5.39 3.15 19.61
CA THR A 57 6.34 2.06 19.85
C THR A 57 7.75 2.42 19.36
N ALA A 58 7.87 2.97 18.15
CA ALA A 58 9.17 3.39 17.62
C ALA A 58 9.83 4.49 18.46
N ARG A 59 9.04 5.44 18.97
CA ARG A 59 9.53 6.50 19.87
C ARG A 59 9.97 5.96 21.22
N CYS A 60 9.15 5.12 21.86
CA CYS A 60 9.45 4.52 23.16
C CYS A 60 10.71 3.66 23.13
N LEU A 61 10.95 2.97 22.00
CA LEU A 61 12.13 2.13 21.82
C LEU A 61 13.34 2.89 21.27
N GLY A 62 13.26 4.21 21.14
CA GLY A 62 14.38 5.06 20.74
C GLY A 62 14.89 4.79 19.32
N TYR A 63 13.99 4.47 18.37
CA TYR A 63 14.38 4.27 16.98
C TYR A 63 14.85 5.58 16.31
N GLU A 64 15.53 5.44 15.18
CA GLU A 64 16.11 6.55 14.41
C GLU A 64 15.07 7.65 14.16
N ARG A 65 15.39 8.89 14.58
CA ARG A 65 14.46 10.02 14.48
C ARG A 65 14.04 10.30 13.04
N HIS A 66 14.99 10.24 12.11
CA HIS A 66 14.71 10.44 10.69
C HIS A 66 13.70 9.43 10.14
N ASP A 67 13.79 8.17 10.55
CA ASP A 67 12.85 7.11 10.14
C ASP A 67 11.44 7.35 10.72
N ILE A 68 11.37 7.84 11.97
CA ILE A 68 10.10 8.20 12.62
C ILE A 68 9.48 9.42 11.93
N GLU A 69 10.26 10.47 11.69
CA GLU A 69 9.79 11.73 11.09
C GLU A 69 9.36 11.56 9.63
N SER A 70 10.02 10.67 8.89
CA SER A 70 9.61 10.26 7.54
C SER A 70 8.41 9.30 7.53
N GLY A 71 7.91 8.88 8.69
CA GLY A 71 6.68 8.08 8.81
C GLY A 71 6.86 6.58 8.63
N LEU A 72 8.10 6.05 8.61
CA LEU A 72 8.37 4.66 8.24
C LEU A 72 7.81 3.61 9.22
N TYR A 73 7.38 4.03 10.41
CA TYR A 73 6.79 3.15 11.43
C TYR A 73 5.26 3.30 11.56
N GLY A 74 4.63 4.17 10.76
CA GLY A 74 3.19 4.44 10.81
C GLY A 74 2.38 3.62 9.81
N TYR A 75 2.80 3.63 8.54
CA TYR A 75 1.95 3.18 7.42
C TYR A 75 1.49 1.72 7.50
N ASN A 76 2.41 0.79 7.82
CA ASN A 76 2.05 -0.63 7.97
C ASN A 76 1.03 -0.82 9.09
N SER A 77 1.20 -0.10 10.20
CA SER A 77 0.32 -0.17 11.36
C SER A 77 -1.04 0.48 11.09
N THR A 78 -1.10 1.54 10.28
CA THR A 78 -2.35 2.12 9.77
C THR A 78 -3.12 1.12 8.90
N LEU A 79 -2.45 0.45 7.96
CA LEU A 79 -3.08 -0.58 7.11
C LEU A 79 -3.59 -1.78 7.91
N LEU A 80 -2.83 -2.22 8.94
CA LEU A 80 -3.31 -3.25 9.87
C LEU A 80 -4.52 -2.78 10.68
N GLY A 81 -4.53 -1.52 11.09
CA GLY A 81 -5.67 -0.85 11.72
C GLY A 81 -6.93 -0.94 10.86
N LEU A 82 -6.81 -0.55 9.59
CA LEU A 82 -7.90 -0.65 8.61
C LEU A 82 -8.38 -2.11 8.44
N LEU A 83 -7.45 -3.05 8.22
CA LEU A 83 -7.79 -4.46 7.98
C LEU A 83 -8.49 -5.12 9.17
N ILE A 84 -7.95 -4.95 10.38
CA ILE A 84 -8.53 -5.58 11.57
C ILE A 84 -9.93 -5.01 11.85
N THR A 85 -10.12 -3.70 11.72
CA THR A 85 -11.44 -3.08 11.88
C THR A 85 -12.41 -3.45 10.76
N LEU A 86 -11.92 -3.66 9.54
CA LEU A 86 -12.73 -4.16 8.42
C LEU A 86 -13.26 -5.58 8.71
N VAL A 87 -12.41 -6.45 9.26
CA VAL A 87 -12.73 -7.86 9.52
C VAL A 87 -13.59 -8.04 10.78
N LEU A 88 -13.27 -7.31 11.87
CA LEU A 88 -13.89 -7.52 13.18
C LEU A 88 -14.89 -6.43 13.59
N GLY A 89 -15.05 -5.38 12.78
CA GLY A 89 -15.77 -4.17 13.17
C GLY A 89 -15.06 -3.35 14.26
N PRO A 90 -15.59 -2.18 14.64
CA PRO A 90 -15.01 -1.30 15.67
C PRO A 90 -15.33 -1.79 17.10
N SER A 91 -14.94 -3.02 17.44
CA SER A 91 -15.11 -3.60 18.78
C SER A 91 -13.91 -3.36 19.69
N ALA A 92 -14.09 -3.48 21.01
CA ALA A 92 -12.99 -3.36 21.98
C ALA A 92 -11.85 -4.37 21.71
N LEU A 93 -12.21 -5.61 21.33
CA LEU A 93 -11.25 -6.63 20.94
C LEU A 93 -10.47 -6.20 19.68
N ALA A 94 -11.15 -5.68 18.66
CA ALA A 94 -10.50 -5.18 17.46
C ALA A 94 -9.51 -4.06 17.79
N LEU A 95 -9.88 -3.09 18.62
CA LEU A 95 -8.99 -2.00 19.03
C LEU A 95 -7.75 -2.50 19.80
N LEU A 96 -7.92 -3.48 20.69
CA LEU A 96 -6.79 -4.13 21.37
C LEU A 96 -5.84 -4.82 20.38
N LEU A 97 -6.40 -5.58 19.43
CA LEU A 97 -5.63 -6.26 18.39
C LEU A 97 -4.93 -5.25 17.47
N VAL A 98 -5.57 -4.14 17.11
CA VAL A 98 -4.96 -3.04 16.34
C VAL A 98 -3.78 -2.44 17.08
N ALA A 99 -3.93 -2.15 18.38
CA ALA A 99 -2.83 -1.63 19.19
C ALA A 99 -1.65 -2.61 19.23
N LEU A 100 -1.91 -3.90 19.48
CA LEU A 100 -0.88 -4.94 19.51
C LEU A 100 -0.20 -5.12 18.14
N ALA A 101 -0.98 -5.28 17.08
CA ALA A 101 -0.48 -5.45 15.72
C ALA A 101 0.33 -4.23 15.25
N GLY A 102 -0.10 -3.02 15.62
CA GLY A 102 0.63 -1.79 15.33
C GLY A 102 2.00 -1.74 15.98
N ALA A 103 2.12 -2.19 17.24
CA ALA A 103 3.39 -2.27 17.95
C ALA A 103 4.31 -3.35 17.34
N LEU A 104 3.78 -4.56 17.11
CA LEU A 104 4.54 -5.67 16.52
C LEU A 104 5.02 -5.35 15.09
N SER A 105 4.18 -4.69 14.30
CA SER A 105 4.53 -4.16 12.97
C SER A 105 5.75 -3.23 13.04
N SER A 106 5.79 -2.32 14.02
CA SER A 106 6.92 -1.40 14.22
C SER A 106 8.22 -2.15 14.57
N LEU A 107 8.15 -3.18 15.41
CA LEU A 107 9.29 -4.04 15.75
C LEU A 107 9.84 -4.77 14.51
N LEU A 108 8.95 -5.37 13.71
CA LEU A 108 9.31 -6.08 12.49
C LEU A 108 9.89 -5.10 11.46
N GLN A 109 9.26 -3.95 11.28
CA GLN A 109 9.70 -2.89 10.37
C GLN A 109 11.12 -2.42 10.69
N LYS A 110 11.46 -2.23 11.98
CA LYS A 110 12.84 -1.89 12.38
C LYS A 110 13.84 -2.95 11.95
N ARG A 111 13.51 -4.23 12.13
CA ARG A 111 14.36 -5.36 11.72
C ARG A 111 14.52 -5.39 10.20
N LEU A 112 13.44 -5.27 9.45
CA LEU A 112 13.46 -5.26 7.98
C LEU A 112 14.30 -4.09 7.43
N LEU A 113 14.09 -2.88 7.94
CA LEU A 113 14.86 -1.69 7.54
C LEU A 113 16.35 -1.86 7.85
N ARG A 114 16.69 -2.43 9.01
CA ARG A 114 18.07 -2.72 9.39
C ARG A 114 18.70 -3.73 8.42
N THR A 115 18.05 -4.87 8.17
CA THR A 115 18.55 -5.89 7.24
C THR A 115 18.72 -5.34 5.83
N MET A 116 17.76 -4.55 5.35
CA MET A 116 17.84 -3.87 4.04
C MET A 116 19.10 -2.99 3.94
N ARG A 117 19.37 -2.18 4.97
CA ARG A 117 20.54 -1.28 4.99
C ARG A 117 21.86 -2.04 5.09
N GLU A 118 21.94 -3.05 5.97
CA GLU A 118 23.15 -3.83 6.21
C GLU A 118 23.54 -4.70 4.99
N HIS A 119 22.57 -5.29 4.30
CA HIS A 119 22.82 -6.20 3.17
C HIS A 119 22.58 -5.56 1.80
N GLY A 120 22.28 -4.25 1.77
CA GLY A 120 21.87 -3.54 0.56
C GLY A 120 20.66 -4.19 -0.12
N GLY A 121 19.69 -4.71 0.63
CA GLY A 121 18.49 -5.38 0.11
C GLY A 121 17.54 -4.43 -0.65
N PRO A 122 16.46 -4.95 -1.29
CA PRO A 122 15.42 -4.11 -1.87
C PRO A 122 14.58 -3.43 -0.79
N ALA A 123 13.80 -2.42 -1.18
CA ALA A 123 12.90 -1.71 -0.25
C ALA A 123 11.90 -2.67 0.42
N VAL A 124 11.62 -2.42 1.71
CA VAL A 124 10.80 -3.31 2.56
C VAL A 124 9.30 -3.16 2.32
N PHE A 125 8.87 -2.00 1.80
CA PHE A 125 7.49 -1.68 1.46
C PHE A 125 6.50 -2.05 2.58
N THR A 126 5.34 -2.60 2.22
CA THR A 126 4.24 -2.99 3.11
C THR A 126 4.38 -4.42 3.64
N LEU A 127 5.59 -4.99 3.66
CA LEU A 127 5.79 -6.40 4.02
C LEU A 127 5.32 -6.72 5.43
N ALA A 128 5.54 -5.83 6.40
CA ALA A 128 5.04 -6.04 7.76
C ALA A 128 3.51 -6.11 7.79
N PHE A 129 2.82 -5.23 7.05
CA PHE A 129 1.36 -5.31 6.89
C PHE A 129 0.92 -6.61 6.23
N VAL A 130 1.58 -7.08 5.15
CA VAL A 130 1.21 -8.32 4.47
C VAL A 130 1.31 -9.53 5.40
N LEU A 131 2.45 -9.67 6.11
CA LEU A 131 2.70 -10.83 6.97
C LEU A 131 1.71 -10.88 8.15
N PHE A 132 1.51 -9.75 8.84
CA PHE A 132 0.52 -9.69 9.92
C PHE A 132 -0.92 -9.73 9.40
N GLY A 133 -1.17 -9.20 8.19
CA GLY A 133 -2.49 -9.24 7.56
C GLY A 133 -2.93 -10.66 7.23
N TRP A 134 -2.03 -11.50 6.69
CA TRP A 134 -2.31 -12.92 6.52
C TRP A 134 -2.58 -13.62 7.85
N LEU A 135 -1.83 -13.30 8.91
CA LEU A 135 -2.09 -13.86 10.23
C LEU A 135 -3.49 -13.47 10.74
N VAL A 136 -3.87 -12.20 10.60
CA VAL A 136 -5.21 -11.71 10.98
C VAL A 136 -6.29 -12.43 10.20
N LEU A 137 -6.15 -12.54 8.87
CA LEU A 137 -7.11 -13.23 8.01
C LEU A 137 -7.18 -14.73 8.32
N ALA A 138 -6.06 -15.37 8.62
CA ALA A 138 -6.00 -16.78 9.02
C ALA A 138 -6.78 -17.03 10.31
N VAL A 139 -6.51 -16.22 11.33
CA VAL A 139 -7.19 -16.33 12.63
C VAL A 139 -8.69 -16.03 12.51
N ALA A 140 -9.09 -15.14 11.59
CA ALA A 140 -10.48 -14.84 11.30
C ALA A 140 -11.18 -15.90 10.42
N GLY A 141 -10.47 -16.93 9.92
CA GLY A 141 -11.01 -17.91 8.99
C GLY A 141 -11.32 -17.34 7.59
N MET A 142 -10.66 -16.25 7.21
CA MET A 142 -10.89 -15.49 5.99
C MET A 142 -9.75 -15.61 4.96
N LEU A 143 -8.90 -16.63 5.09
CA LEU A 143 -7.86 -16.91 4.08
C LEU A 143 -8.47 -17.41 2.77
N ASP A 144 -9.46 -18.29 2.84
CA ASP A 144 -10.09 -18.87 1.65
C ASP A 144 -11.29 -18.05 1.15
N SER A 145 -11.73 -17.07 1.93
CA SER A 145 -12.69 -16.09 1.45
C SER A 145 -11.98 -15.19 0.44
N VAL A 146 -11.99 -15.63 -0.82
CA VAL A 146 -11.91 -14.74 -1.97
C VAL A 146 -12.85 -13.60 -1.62
N ALA A 147 -12.30 -12.39 -1.50
CA ALA A 147 -13.12 -11.22 -1.24
C ALA A 147 -14.10 -11.11 -2.42
N GLU A 148 -15.27 -11.72 -2.29
CA GLU A 148 -16.43 -11.45 -3.09
C GLU A 148 -16.71 -9.98 -2.84
N ALA A 149 -16.14 -9.14 -3.71
CA ALA A 149 -16.51 -7.76 -3.75
C ALA A 149 -18.03 -7.75 -3.88
N ARG A 150 -18.69 -7.07 -2.94
CA ARG A 150 -20.10 -6.69 -3.09
C ARG A 150 -20.15 -5.74 -4.28
N GLY A 151 -20.16 -6.31 -5.48
CA GLY A 151 -20.42 -5.57 -6.70
C GLY A 151 -21.85 -5.11 -6.62
N TYR A 152 -22.07 -3.81 -6.51
CA TYR A 152 -23.31 -3.24 -7.00
C TYR A 152 -23.45 -3.73 -8.45
N GLY A 153 -24.63 -4.26 -8.79
CA GLY A 153 -24.97 -4.77 -10.13
C GLY A 153 -24.87 -3.67 -11.17
N SER A 154 -23.64 -3.31 -11.51
CA SER A 154 -23.27 -2.31 -12.49
C SER A 154 -22.92 -3.08 -13.75
N SER A 155 -23.67 -2.80 -14.81
CA SER A 155 -23.31 -3.24 -16.15
C SER A 155 -22.04 -2.55 -16.60
N LEU A 156 -21.23 -3.24 -17.41
CA LEU A 156 -20.10 -2.60 -18.06
C LEU A 156 -20.55 -1.37 -18.88
N ASP A 157 -20.00 -0.20 -18.54
CA ASP A 157 -20.05 0.99 -19.37
C ASP A 157 -18.75 1.80 -19.19
N GLY A 158 -18.59 2.87 -19.97
CA GLY A 158 -17.38 3.69 -19.88
C GLY A 158 -17.18 4.36 -18.51
N TRP A 159 -18.26 4.72 -17.84
CA TRP A 159 -18.21 5.40 -16.54
C TRP A 159 -17.89 4.44 -15.40
N SER A 160 -18.46 3.23 -15.42
CA SER A 160 -18.16 2.18 -14.46
C SER A 160 -16.72 1.70 -14.62
N ALA A 161 -16.21 1.61 -15.85
CA ALA A 161 -14.80 1.32 -16.09
C ALA A 161 -13.88 2.42 -15.49
N ILE A 162 -14.16 3.70 -15.74
CA ILE A 162 -13.41 4.82 -15.12
C ILE A 162 -13.52 4.77 -13.59
N GLY A 163 -14.72 4.48 -13.07
CA GLY A 163 -14.97 4.30 -11.65
C GLY A 163 -14.12 3.20 -11.04
N ALA A 164 -14.00 2.06 -11.72
CA ALA A 164 -13.17 0.93 -11.29
C ALA A 164 -11.68 1.26 -11.26
N MET A 165 -11.20 2.06 -12.23
CA MET A 165 -9.81 2.56 -12.22
C MET A 165 -9.56 3.48 -11.02
N ALA A 166 -10.53 4.32 -10.66
CA ALA A 166 -10.44 5.12 -9.45
C ALA A 166 -10.50 4.24 -8.20
N SER A 167 -11.45 3.31 -8.10
CA SER A 167 -11.56 2.34 -7.00
C SER A 167 -10.27 1.56 -6.80
N GLY A 168 -9.51 1.23 -7.85
CA GLY A 168 -8.20 0.61 -7.70
C GLY A 168 -7.20 1.43 -6.87
N MET A 169 -7.30 2.76 -6.85
CA MET A 169 -6.53 3.60 -5.91
C MET A 169 -7.06 3.49 -4.48
N GLY A 170 -8.39 3.42 -4.32
CA GLY A 170 -9.08 3.20 -3.04
C GLY A 170 -8.74 1.85 -2.38
N GLN A 171 -8.65 0.80 -3.19
CA GLN A 171 -8.41 -0.57 -2.73
C GLN A 171 -7.04 -0.78 -2.09
N VAL A 172 -6.07 0.13 -2.30
CA VAL A 172 -4.80 0.17 -1.53
C VAL A 172 -5.07 0.20 -0.02
N MET A 173 -6.18 0.82 0.39
CA MET A 173 -6.60 0.98 1.78
C MET A 173 -7.97 0.34 2.06
N PHE A 174 -8.44 -0.57 1.19
CA PHE A 174 -9.76 -1.22 1.29
C PHE A 174 -10.97 -0.30 1.08
N LEU A 175 -10.81 0.83 0.38
CA LEU A 175 -11.91 1.73 0.05
C LEU A 175 -12.43 1.41 -1.35
N GLY A 176 -13.62 0.80 -1.45
CA GLY A 176 -14.21 0.39 -2.73
C GLY A 176 -14.87 1.52 -3.53
N GLU A 177 -15.23 2.62 -2.87
CA GLU A 177 -15.92 3.76 -3.50
C GLU A 177 -15.01 4.49 -4.52
N PRO A 178 -15.43 4.65 -5.78
CA PRO A 178 -14.64 5.37 -6.80
C PRO A 178 -14.24 6.78 -6.37
N ALA A 179 -15.15 7.49 -5.69
CA ALA A 179 -14.91 8.84 -5.20
C ALA A 179 -13.78 8.89 -4.15
N ALA A 180 -13.68 7.87 -3.28
CA ALA A 180 -12.55 7.73 -2.37
C ALA A 180 -11.24 7.55 -3.15
N GLY A 181 -11.26 6.68 -4.16
CA GLY A 181 -10.13 6.45 -5.05
C GLY A 181 -9.63 7.72 -5.74
N LEU A 182 -10.54 8.56 -6.25
CA LEU A 182 -10.21 9.86 -6.82
C LEU A 182 -9.58 10.81 -5.79
N CYS A 183 -10.12 10.88 -4.57
CA CYS A 183 -9.53 11.69 -3.50
C CYS A 183 -8.10 11.26 -3.16
N LEU A 184 -7.82 9.94 -3.11
CA LEU A 184 -6.47 9.43 -2.88
C LEU A 184 -5.53 9.70 -4.05
N LEU A 185 -6.02 9.54 -5.29
CA LEU A 185 -5.25 9.90 -6.48
C LEU A 185 -4.86 11.37 -6.45
N LEU A 186 -5.78 12.27 -6.10
CA LEU A 186 -5.50 13.70 -5.95
C LEU A 186 -4.48 13.96 -4.84
N ALA A 187 -4.60 13.29 -3.68
CA ALA A 187 -3.63 13.40 -2.60
C ALA A 187 -2.20 13.03 -3.06
N VAL A 188 -2.06 11.94 -3.81
CA VAL A 188 -0.78 11.51 -4.38
C VAL A 188 -0.31 12.49 -5.46
N LEU A 189 -1.17 12.95 -6.37
CA LEU A 189 -0.80 13.93 -7.41
C LEU A 189 -0.32 15.27 -6.83
N ILE A 190 -0.87 15.68 -5.69
CA ILE A 190 -0.42 16.87 -4.95
C ILE A 190 0.97 16.66 -4.36
N ALA A 191 1.27 15.46 -3.85
CA ALA A 191 2.60 15.13 -3.32
C ALA A 191 3.66 14.93 -4.43
N ASP A 192 3.32 14.14 -5.44
CA ASP A 192 4.17 13.84 -6.59
C ASP A 192 3.28 13.51 -7.82
N ARG A 193 3.23 14.45 -8.76
CA ARG A 193 2.46 14.32 -10.01
C ARG A 193 2.88 13.10 -10.83
N ARG A 194 4.18 12.81 -10.90
CA ARG A 194 4.70 11.70 -11.71
C ARG A 194 4.29 10.37 -11.09
N ALA A 195 4.44 10.24 -9.78
CA ALA A 195 4.05 9.07 -9.03
C ALA A 195 2.53 8.81 -9.13
N GLY A 196 1.72 9.86 -9.00
CA GLY A 196 0.26 9.77 -9.14
C GLY A 196 -0.20 9.36 -10.54
N LEU A 197 0.40 9.92 -11.60
CA LEU A 197 0.09 9.51 -12.98
C LEU A 197 0.45 8.05 -13.24
N TRP A 198 1.60 7.58 -12.76
CA TRP A 198 1.98 6.17 -12.90
C TRP A 198 1.06 5.25 -12.10
N ALA A 199 0.63 5.66 -10.91
CA ALA A 199 -0.34 4.92 -10.13
C ALA A 199 -1.67 4.76 -10.88
N LEU A 200 -2.17 5.85 -11.49
CA LEU A 200 -3.36 5.82 -12.34
C LEU A 200 -3.17 4.87 -13.53
N CYS A 201 -2.03 4.93 -14.24
CA CYS A 201 -1.74 4.00 -15.34
C CYS A 201 -1.73 2.54 -14.88
N GLY A 202 -1.10 2.24 -13.73
CA GLY A 202 -1.09 0.90 -13.16
C GLY A 202 -2.49 0.41 -12.82
N SER A 203 -3.30 1.26 -12.15
CA SER A 203 -4.69 0.93 -11.84
C SER A 203 -5.51 0.64 -13.09
N ALA A 204 -5.40 1.52 -14.10
CA ALA A 204 -6.11 1.39 -15.37
C ALA A 204 -5.76 0.09 -16.11
N ILE A 205 -4.47 -0.23 -16.23
CA ILE A 205 -4.01 -1.44 -16.91
C ILE A 205 -4.43 -2.69 -16.11
N GLY A 206 -4.33 -2.65 -14.78
CA GLY A 206 -4.76 -3.77 -13.94
C GLY A 206 -6.25 -4.09 -14.09
N VAL A 207 -7.12 -3.08 -14.02
CA VAL A 207 -8.56 -3.23 -14.24
C VAL A 207 -8.86 -3.69 -15.66
N TYR A 208 -8.21 -3.11 -16.67
CA TYR A 208 -8.39 -3.50 -18.07
C TYR A 208 -8.00 -4.97 -18.31
N CYS A 209 -6.87 -5.42 -17.77
CA CYS A 209 -6.47 -6.83 -17.84
C CYS A 209 -7.49 -7.74 -17.15
N ALA A 210 -8.07 -7.33 -16.02
CA ALA A 210 -9.13 -8.09 -15.35
C ALA A 210 -10.33 -8.31 -16.29
N LEU A 211 -10.78 -7.25 -16.96
CA LEU A 211 -11.88 -7.32 -17.95
C LEU A 211 -11.58 -8.28 -19.11
N LEU A 212 -10.31 -8.46 -19.48
CA LEU A 212 -9.91 -9.41 -20.54
C LEU A 212 -9.80 -10.86 -20.04
N THR A 213 -9.54 -11.09 -18.75
CA THR A 213 -9.30 -12.43 -18.19
C THR A 213 -10.57 -13.23 -17.89
N GLY A 214 -11.75 -12.71 -18.21
CA GLY A 214 -13.02 -13.44 -18.06
C GLY A 214 -13.53 -13.55 -16.62
N VAL A 215 -13.00 -12.77 -15.69
CA VAL A 215 -13.67 -12.57 -14.38
C VAL A 215 -15.01 -11.85 -14.60
N THR A 216 -15.94 -11.99 -13.66
CA THR A 216 -17.23 -11.31 -13.79
C THR A 216 -17.04 -9.80 -13.84
N GLU A 217 -17.89 -9.10 -14.59
CA GLU A 217 -17.83 -7.63 -14.69
C GLU A 217 -17.85 -6.97 -13.32
N SER A 218 -18.69 -7.47 -12.41
CA SER A 218 -18.78 -6.99 -11.02
C SER A 218 -17.46 -7.11 -10.24
N GLN A 219 -16.69 -8.19 -10.43
CA GLN A 219 -15.40 -8.39 -9.78
C GLN A 219 -14.33 -7.49 -10.38
N ALA A 220 -14.33 -7.32 -11.70
CA ALA A 220 -13.41 -6.39 -12.37
C ALA A 220 -13.68 -4.93 -11.96
N LEU A 221 -14.96 -4.55 -11.90
CA LEU A 221 -15.39 -3.19 -11.56
C LEU A 221 -15.17 -2.83 -10.08
N ALA A 222 -14.91 -3.82 -9.21
CA ALA A 222 -14.52 -3.58 -7.82
C ALA A 222 -13.15 -2.91 -7.66
N GLY A 223 -12.34 -2.84 -8.72
CA GLY A 223 -11.01 -2.23 -8.71
C GLY A 223 -9.91 -3.07 -8.05
N LEU A 224 -10.21 -4.30 -7.62
CA LEU A 224 -9.26 -5.19 -6.92
C LEU A 224 -8.05 -5.59 -7.77
N ALA A 225 -8.17 -5.55 -9.10
CA ALA A 225 -7.03 -5.81 -9.98
C ALA A 225 -6.10 -4.60 -10.15
N GLY A 226 -6.54 -3.39 -9.76
CA GLY A 226 -5.82 -2.14 -10.04
C GLY A 226 -4.78 -1.74 -9.00
N TYR A 227 -4.99 -2.06 -7.72
CA TYR A 227 -4.20 -1.46 -6.63
C TYR A 227 -2.74 -1.95 -6.57
N ASN A 228 -2.49 -3.24 -6.78
CA ASN A 228 -1.12 -3.79 -6.79
C ASN A 228 -0.28 -3.23 -7.96
N PRO A 229 -0.78 -3.24 -9.21
CA PRO A 229 -0.10 -2.57 -10.32
C PRO A 229 0.08 -1.06 -10.13
N ALA A 230 -0.90 -0.37 -9.52
CA ALA A 230 -0.79 1.04 -9.19
C ALA A 230 0.39 1.32 -8.24
N LEU A 231 0.52 0.56 -7.14
CA LEU A 231 1.63 0.69 -6.20
C LEU A 231 2.98 0.36 -6.84
N ALA A 232 3.05 -0.67 -7.69
CA ALA A 232 4.28 -1.05 -8.38
C ALA A 232 4.76 0.05 -9.34
N ALA A 233 3.85 0.59 -10.14
CA ALA A 233 4.12 1.71 -11.03
C ALA A 233 4.58 2.94 -10.26
N LEU A 234 3.86 3.29 -9.19
CA LEU A 234 4.16 4.39 -8.31
C LEU A 234 5.59 4.26 -7.77
N ALA A 235 5.90 3.13 -7.13
CA ALA A 235 7.20 2.90 -6.48
C ALA A 235 8.37 2.95 -7.47
N LEU A 236 8.26 2.24 -8.59
CA LEU A 236 9.34 2.17 -9.57
C LEU A 236 9.52 3.49 -10.31
N SER A 237 8.48 4.31 -10.44
CA SER A 237 8.58 5.64 -11.07
C SER A 237 9.38 6.63 -10.22
N GLN A 238 9.38 6.47 -8.90
CA GLN A 238 10.16 7.32 -7.99
C GLN A 238 11.67 7.05 -8.09
N VAL A 239 12.04 5.79 -8.34
CA VAL A 239 13.44 5.36 -8.42
C VAL A 239 14.00 5.48 -9.84
N HIS A 240 13.21 5.14 -10.85
CA HIS A 240 13.65 5.07 -12.24
C HIS A 240 13.09 6.21 -13.08
N ARG A 241 13.93 6.85 -13.90
CA ARG A 241 13.49 7.89 -14.86
C ARG A 241 12.81 7.31 -16.11
N SER A 242 13.17 6.08 -16.49
CA SER A 242 12.60 5.38 -17.64
C SER A 242 11.16 4.94 -17.41
N ALA A 243 10.31 5.02 -18.45
CA ALA A 243 8.96 4.45 -18.43
C ALA A 243 8.92 2.91 -18.40
N LEU A 244 10.01 2.26 -18.85
CA LEU A 244 10.11 0.80 -18.91
C LEU A 244 9.98 0.14 -17.54
N MET A 245 10.64 0.66 -16.51
CA MET A 245 10.64 0.00 -15.18
C MET A 245 9.26 0.02 -14.52
N PRO A 246 8.53 1.16 -14.46
CA PRO A 246 7.13 1.15 -14.03
C PRO A 246 6.24 0.22 -14.86
N ALA A 247 6.39 0.19 -16.19
CA ALA A 247 5.60 -0.71 -17.06
C ALA A 247 5.87 -2.19 -16.78
N LEU A 248 7.14 -2.58 -16.58
CA LEU A 248 7.51 -3.93 -16.14
C LEU A 248 6.91 -4.24 -14.77
N GLY A 249 6.94 -3.28 -13.84
CA GLY A 249 6.32 -3.43 -12.53
C GLY A 249 4.81 -3.68 -12.59
N ILE A 250 4.10 -2.96 -13.45
CA ILE A 250 2.67 -3.17 -13.72
C ILE A 250 2.44 -4.61 -14.19
N ALA A 251 3.14 -5.03 -15.23
CA ALA A 251 2.99 -6.37 -15.80
C ALA A 251 3.27 -7.48 -14.76
N LEU A 252 4.38 -7.35 -14.02
CA LEU A 252 4.75 -8.32 -12.98
C LEU A 252 3.74 -8.35 -11.82
N ALA A 253 3.21 -7.20 -11.39
CA ALA A 253 2.22 -7.15 -10.33
C ALA A 253 0.90 -7.81 -10.76
N ILE A 254 0.49 -7.66 -12.02
CA ILE A 254 -0.68 -8.36 -12.60
C ILE A 254 -0.43 -9.87 -12.59
N VAL A 255 0.71 -10.33 -13.11
CA VAL A 255 1.06 -11.76 -13.15
C VAL A 255 1.10 -12.35 -11.73
N CYS A 256 1.77 -11.68 -10.79
CA CYS A 256 1.80 -12.12 -9.39
C CYS A 256 0.39 -12.19 -8.80
N LYS A 257 -0.47 -11.20 -9.06
CA LYS A 257 -1.86 -11.23 -8.56
C LYS A 257 -2.62 -12.45 -9.10
N LEU A 258 -2.48 -12.75 -10.40
CA LEU A 258 -3.12 -13.93 -10.99
C LEU A 258 -2.67 -15.24 -10.33
N VAL A 259 -1.40 -15.34 -9.92
CA VAL A 259 -0.89 -16.50 -9.17
C VAL A 259 -1.55 -16.60 -7.79
N PHE A 260 -1.70 -15.47 -7.08
CA PHE A 260 -2.39 -15.45 -5.78
C PHE A 260 -3.87 -15.84 -5.90
N ASP A 261 -4.56 -15.41 -6.95
CA ASP A 261 -5.94 -15.82 -7.21
C ASP A 261 -6.04 -17.34 -7.43
N GLN A 262 -5.10 -17.93 -8.18
CA GLN A 262 -5.06 -19.37 -8.42
C GLN A 262 -4.80 -20.18 -7.14
N TRP A 263 -4.06 -19.60 -6.18
CA TRP A 263 -3.84 -20.20 -4.86
C TRP A 263 -5.00 -19.97 -3.89
N GLY A 264 -6.02 -19.20 -4.27
CA GLY A 264 -7.14 -18.86 -3.39
C GLY A 264 -6.73 -18.00 -2.20
N MET A 265 -5.57 -17.32 -2.26
CA MET A 265 -5.05 -16.54 -1.15
C MET A 265 -5.29 -15.04 -1.34
N PRO A 266 -5.64 -14.29 -0.28
CA PRO A 266 -5.73 -12.85 -0.33
C PRO A 266 -4.36 -12.25 -0.66
N ALA A 267 -4.25 -11.65 -1.84
CA ALA A 267 -3.00 -11.09 -2.32
C ALA A 267 -2.43 -10.00 -1.39
N LEU A 268 -3.32 -9.25 -0.72
CA LEU A 268 -2.98 -7.98 -0.06
C LEU A 268 -2.07 -7.18 -1.00
N THR A 269 -1.02 -6.54 -0.49
CA THR A 269 -0.04 -5.81 -1.31
C THR A 269 1.17 -6.66 -1.71
N MET A 270 1.12 -7.99 -1.57
CA MET A 270 2.25 -8.87 -1.87
C MET A 270 2.65 -8.88 -3.37
N PRO A 271 1.72 -8.89 -4.34
CA PRO A 271 2.08 -8.80 -5.75
C PRO A 271 2.86 -7.53 -6.09
N PHE A 272 2.52 -6.39 -5.48
CA PHE A 272 3.28 -5.15 -5.58
C PHE A 272 4.73 -5.31 -5.06
N ILE A 273 4.89 -5.88 -3.86
CA ILE A 273 6.21 -6.08 -3.23
C ILE A 273 7.08 -6.96 -4.12
N LEU A 274 6.56 -8.13 -4.53
CA LEU A 274 7.28 -9.09 -5.36
C LEU A 274 7.67 -8.49 -6.71
N SER A 275 6.75 -7.76 -7.36
CA SER A 275 7.02 -7.06 -8.61
C SER A 275 8.21 -6.10 -8.48
N CYS A 276 8.20 -5.23 -7.45
CA CYS A 276 9.30 -4.29 -7.22
C CYS A 276 10.62 -5.01 -6.91
N TRP A 277 10.59 -6.11 -6.15
CA TRP A 277 11.78 -6.90 -5.83
C TRP A 277 12.38 -7.56 -7.07
N ILE A 278 11.55 -8.11 -7.97
CA ILE A 278 11.99 -8.72 -9.22
C ILE A 278 12.67 -7.67 -10.11
N VAL A 279 12.09 -6.48 -10.26
CA VAL A 279 12.70 -5.37 -11.02
C VAL A 279 14.02 -4.92 -10.38
N ALA A 280 14.04 -4.75 -9.05
CA ALA A 280 15.26 -4.38 -8.32
C ALA A 280 16.38 -5.43 -8.46
N LEU A 281 16.04 -6.72 -8.46
CA LEU A 281 17.00 -7.80 -8.67
C LEU A 281 17.53 -7.81 -10.10
N GLY A 282 16.65 -7.71 -11.10
CA GLY A 282 17.03 -7.69 -12.52
C GLY A 282 17.95 -6.51 -12.88
N THR A 283 17.68 -5.33 -12.34
CA THR A 283 18.53 -4.14 -12.54
C THR A 283 19.91 -4.32 -11.90
N ARG A 284 20.00 -4.86 -10.68
CA ARG A 284 21.29 -5.15 -10.02
C ARG A 284 22.13 -6.17 -10.77
N LEU A 285 21.51 -7.24 -11.27
CA LEU A 285 22.22 -8.28 -12.04
C LEU A 285 22.76 -7.72 -13.35
N THR A 286 22.00 -6.86 -14.02
CA THR A 286 22.43 -6.20 -15.26
C THR A 286 23.61 -5.26 -15.02
N GLN A 287 23.55 -4.44 -13.96
CA GLN A 287 24.66 -3.55 -13.58
C GLN A 287 25.94 -4.32 -13.23
N ARG A 288 25.83 -5.44 -12.51
CA ARG A 288 27.00 -6.30 -12.22
C ARG A 288 27.62 -6.89 -13.49
N ARG A 289 26.81 -7.35 -14.46
CA ARG A 289 27.32 -7.90 -15.72
C ARG A 289 28.09 -6.87 -16.55
N VAL A 290 27.59 -5.63 -16.62
CA VAL A 290 28.28 -4.53 -17.32
C VAL A 290 29.64 -4.22 -16.68
N TYR A 291 29.77 -4.35 -15.35
CA TYR A 291 31.03 -4.09 -14.65
C TYR A 291 32.06 -5.24 -14.76
N ILE A 292 31.62 -6.47 -15.09
CA ILE A 292 32.48 -7.65 -15.18
C ILE A 292 33.05 -7.86 -16.60
N GLN A 293 32.53 -7.18 -17.62
CA GLN A 293 33.15 -7.16 -18.95
C GLN A 293 34.15 -5.99 -19.03
N PRO A 294 35.48 -6.20 -18.87
CA PRO A 294 36.45 -5.20 -19.28
C PRO A 294 36.45 -5.11 -20.82
N ALA A 295 36.71 -3.91 -21.34
CA ALA A 295 36.90 -3.63 -22.75
C ALA A 295 38.04 -4.46 -23.36
#